data_AF-A0A9D4KFG8-F1
#
_entry.id   AF-A0A9D4KFG8-F1
#
_cell.length_a   1.000
_cell.length_b   1.000
_cell.length_c   1.000
_cell.angle_alpha   90.00
_cell.angle_beta   90.00
_cell.angle_gamma   90.00
#
_symmetry.space_group_name_H-M   'P 1'
#
loop_
_entity.id
_entity.type
_entity.pdbx_description
1 polymer ?
#
loop_
_entity_poly.entity_id
_entity_poly.type
_entity_poly.pdbx_seq_one_letter_code
_entity_poly.pdbx_strand_id
1 'polypeptide(L)'
;MRVLNHLLTVNDIERSEVEFYLAYTTRIFEFAESFEWNSVLNYDYHYRELQAEHGFKWGTYSPHMELQMLVPKRPKPSVPVQNPAPKEDYRIFKAKGACPFGDKCRYKHVKALPSNNSRQDATKNQ
;
A
#
# COMPACT_ATOMS: atom_id res chain seq x y z
N MET A 1 -7.26 14.52 -18.33
CA MET A 1 -8.66 14.88 -18.00
C MET A 1 -9.67 14.17 -18.93
N ARG A 2 -9.80 12.84 -18.83
CA ARG A 2 -10.77 12.09 -19.67
C ARG A 2 -12.21 12.22 -19.14
N VAL A 3 -12.36 12.25 -17.81
CA VAL A 3 -13.66 12.38 -17.13
C VAL A 3 -14.32 13.74 -17.40
N LEU A 4 -13.59 14.85 -17.24
CA LEU A 4 -14.12 16.19 -17.56
C LEU A 4 -14.52 16.31 -19.04
N ASN A 5 -13.72 15.76 -19.96
CA ASN A 5 -14.04 15.80 -21.37
C ASN A 5 -15.33 15.01 -21.67
N HIS A 6 -15.48 13.83 -21.06
CA HIS A 6 -16.72 13.05 -21.13
C HIS A 6 -17.93 13.85 -20.61
N LEU A 7 -17.82 14.49 -19.44
CA LEU A 7 -18.90 15.31 -18.85
C LEU A 7 -19.30 16.49 -19.76
N LEU A 8 -18.33 17.11 -20.43
CA LEU A 8 -18.59 18.18 -21.40
C LEU A 8 -19.23 17.65 -22.69
N THR A 9 -18.88 16.44 -23.15
CA THR A 9 -19.47 15.86 -24.37
C THR A 9 -20.89 15.35 -24.18
N VAL A 10 -21.23 14.89 -22.97
CA VAL A 10 -22.58 14.43 -22.61
C VAL A 10 -23.50 15.60 -22.23
N ASN A 11 -22.96 16.83 -22.15
CA ASN A 11 -23.67 18.06 -21.77
C ASN A 11 -24.17 18.06 -20.31
N ASP A 12 -23.60 17.22 -19.44
CA ASP A 12 -23.91 17.19 -18.00
C ASP A 12 -23.29 18.39 -17.25
N ILE A 13 -22.30 19.06 -17.86
CA ILE A 13 -21.63 20.25 -17.30
C ILE A 13 -21.51 21.31 -18.38
N GLU A 14 -21.92 22.54 -18.06
CA GLU A 14 -21.70 23.72 -18.92
C GLU A 14 -20.24 24.20 -18.83
N ARG A 15 -19.70 24.85 -19.87
CA ARG A 15 -18.33 25.39 -19.85
C ARG A 15 -18.07 26.37 -18.71
N SER A 16 -19.09 27.14 -18.32
CA SER A 16 -19.07 28.04 -17.16
C SER A 16 -18.81 27.31 -15.85
N GLU A 17 -19.21 26.04 -15.75
CA GLU A 17 -19.11 25.23 -14.54
C GLU A 17 -17.82 24.39 -14.48
N VAL A 18 -16.97 24.46 -15.51
CA VAL A 18 -15.68 23.76 -15.54
C VAL A 18 -14.75 24.23 -14.44
N GLU A 19 -14.73 25.53 -14.14
CA GLU A 19 -13.91 26.09 -13.06
C GLU A 19 -14.26 25.46 -11.70
N PHE A 20 -15.56 25.31 -11.43
CA PHE A 20 -16.07 24.67 -10.22
C PHE A 20 -15.70 23.19 -10.17
N TYR A 21 -15.79 22.47 -11.29
CA TYR A 21 -15.35 21.08 -11.36
C TYR A 21 -13.84 20.95 -11.10
N LEU A 22 -13.03 21.88 -11.64
CA LEU A 22 -11.60 21.90 -11.38
C LEU A 22 -11.31 22.15 -9.90
N ALA A 23 -11.98 23.12 -9.27
CA ALA A 23 -11.87 23.40 -7.84
C ALA A 23 -12.17 22.16 -7.00
N TYR A 24 -13.24 21.43 -7.32
CA TYR A 24 -13.55 20.15 -6.70
C TYR A 24 -12.43 19.11 -6.89
N THR A 25 -11.94 18.92 -8.12
CA THR A 25 -10.89 17.92 -8.37
C THR A 25 -9.60 18.26 -7.63
N THR A 26 -9.22 19.54 -7.55
CA THR A 26 -8.07 20.01 -6.76
C THR A 26 -8.25 19.63 -5.29
N ARG A 27 -9.44 19.86 -4.73
CA ARG A 27 -9.77 19.47 -3.34
C ARG A 27 -9.59 17.97 -3.10
N ILE A 28 -10.02 17.12 -4.03
CA ILE A 28 -9.84 15.65 -3.91
C ILE A 28 -8.35 15.27 -3.91
N PHE A 29 -7.52 15.94 -4.72
CA PHE A 29 -6.07 15.73 -4.71
C PHE A 29 -5.44 16.21 -3.39
N GLU A 30 -5.82 17.37 -2.88
CA GLU A 30 -5.38 17.86 -1.56
C GLU A 30 -5.73 16.87 -0.44
N PHE A 31 -6.94 16.30 -0.50
CA PHE A 31 -7.35 15.29 0.46
C PHE A 31 -6.54 14.00 0.34
N ALA A 32 -6.20 13.59 -0.88
CA ALA A 32 -5.36 12.41 -1.10
C ALA A 32 -3.96 12.56 -0.49
N GLU A 33 -3.47 13.78 -0.28
CA GLU A 33 -2.20 14.04 0.41
C GLU A 33 -2.33 13.85 1.92
N SER A 34 -3.42 14.33 2.52
CA SER A 34 -3.58 14.45 3.98
C SER A 34 -4.40 13.33 4.64
N PHE A 35 -5.25 12.63 3.90
CA PHE A 35 -6.23 11.66 4.43
C PHE A 35 -6.08 10.27 3.81
N GLU A 36 -6.58 9.24 4.49
CA GLU A 36 -6.53 7.86 4.01
C GLU A 36 -7.30 7.72 2.70
N TRP A 37 -6.72 7.06 1.70
CA TRP A 37 -7.30 6.99 0.35
C TRP A 37 -8.73 6.43 0.33
N ASN A 38 -9.01 5.41 1.13
CA ASN A 38 -10.36 4.85 1.23
C ASN A 38 -11.38 5.86 1.76
N SER A 39 -10.98 6.71 2.71
CA SER A 39 -11.84 7.79 3.23
C SER A 39 -12.08 8.89 2.19
N VAL A 40 -11.07 9.20 1.38
CA VAL A 40 -11.19 10.16 0.27
C VAL A 40 -12.12 9.64 -0.83
N LEU A 41 -12.05 8.34 -1.16
CA LEU A 41 -12.95 7.73 -2.15
C LEU A 41 -14.41 7.71 -1.66
N ASN A 42 -14.64 7.38 -0.39
CA ASN A 42 -15.99 7.46 0.19
C ASN A 42 -16.52 8.91 0.17
N TYR A 43 -15.65 9.88 0.41
CA TYR A 43 -15.97 11.30 0.26
C TYR A 43 -16.32 11.68 -1.18
N ASP A 44 -15.51 11.29 -2.16
CA ASP A 44 -15.77 11.55 -3.58
C ASP A 44 -17.13 10.97 -4.00
N TYR A 45 -17.42 9.74 -3.58
CA TYR A 45 -18.69 9.06 -3.85
C TYR A 45 -19.90 9.85 -3.30
N HIS A 46 -19.94 10.11 -2.00
CA HIS A 46 -21.07 10.81 -1.40
C HIS A 46 -21.20 12.26 -1.85
N TYR A 47 -20.08 12.94 -2.13
CA TYR A 47 -20.13 14.28 -2.71
C TYR A 47 -20.86 14.27 -4.05
N ARG A 48 -20.55 13.31 -4.93
CA ARG A 48 -21.18 13.17 -6.24
C ARG A 48 -22.65 12.79 -6.15
N GLU A 49 -23.03 11.92 -5.20
CA GLU A 49 -24.44 11.61 -4.95
C GLU A 49 -25.22 12.86 -4.53
N LEU A 50 -24.71 13.61 -3.55
CA LEU A 50 -25.37 14.84 -3.09
C LEU A 50 -25.40 15.91 -4.18
N GLN A 51 -24.34 16.00 -5.01
CA GLN A 51 -24.31 16.91 -6.15
C GLN A 51 -25.38 16.55 -7.17
N ALA A 52 -25.59 15.25 -7.43
CA ALA A 52 -26.63 14.78 -8.33
C ALA A 52 -28.05 14.94 -7.75
N GLU A 53 -28.22 14.74 -6.45
CA GLU A 53 -29.51 14.89 -5.76
C GLU A 53 -29.94 16.35 -5.62
N HIS A 54 -29.02 17.22 -5.20
CA HIS A 54 -29.34 18.60 -4.83
C HIS A 54 -28.92 19.64 -5.87
N GLY A 55 -28.06 19.28 -6.84
CA GLY A 55 -27.66 20.16 -7.93
C GLY A 55 -26.81 21.37 -7.52
N PHE A 56 -26.11 21.31 -6.38
CA PHE A 56 -25.21 22.40 -5.99
C PHE A 56 -23.96 22.45 -6.89
N LYS A 57 -23.28 23.60 -6.89
CA LYS A 57 -22.08 23.81 -7.69
C LYS A 57 -20.92 22.95 -7.23
N TRP A 58 -20.15 22.41 -8.17
CA TRP A 58 -18.90 21.72 -7.85
C TRP A 58 -17.98 22.61 -7.00
N GLY A 59 -17.23 22.00 -6.09
CA GLY A 59 -16.32 22.72 -5.19
C GLY A 59 -17.02 23.44 -4.03
N THR A 60 -18.35 23.33 -3.89
CA THR A 60 -19.06 23.79 -2.69
C THR A 60 -18.49 23.12 -1.45
N TYR A 61 -18.13 23.94 -0.46
CA TYR A 61 -17.56 23.47 0.80
C TYR A 61 -18.64 22.80 1.67
N SER A 62 -18.40 21.54 2.06
CA SER A 62 -19.31 20.77 2.91
C SER A 62 -18.59 20.31 4.18
N PRO A 63 -18.52 21.19 5.22
CA PRO A 63 -17.70 20.95 6.41
C PRO A 63 -18.14 19.73 7.21
N HIS A 64 -19.45 19.47 7.32
CA HIS A 64 -19.97 18.33 8.06
C HIS A 64 -19.50 17.00 7.46
N MET A 65 -19.52 16.90 6.13
CA MET A 65 -19.07 15.72 5.41
C MET A 65 -17.56 15.54 5.50
N GLU A 66 -16.79 16.64 5.43
CA GLU A 66 -15.33 16.62 5.61
C GLU A 66 -14.95 16.06 6.99
N LEU A 67 -15.58 16.56 8.06
CA LEU A 67 -15.29 16.17 9.44
C LEU A 67 -15.72 14.73 9.78
N GLN A 68 -16.81 14.25 9.20
CA GLN A 68 -17.35 12.93 9.55
C GLN A 68 -16.67 11.79 8.79
N MET A 69 -16.24 12.03 7.54
CA MET A 69 -15.85 10.95 6.65
C MET A 69 -14.36 10.87 6.38
N LEU A 70 -13.64 11.99 6.39
CA LEU A 70 -12.21 11.98 6.12
C LEU A 70 -11.42 11.51 7.35
N VAL A 71 -10.53 10.55 7.13
CA VAL A 71 -9.68 9.99 8.18
C VAL A 71 -8.26 10.50 7.96
N PRO A 72 -7.70 11.33 8.86
CA PRO A 72 -6.35 11.86 8.70
C PRO A 72 -5.34 10.73 8.61
N LYS A 73 -4.38 10.84 7.70
CA LYS A 73 -3.24 9.92 7.71
C LYS A 73 -2.53 10.09 9.03
N ARG A 74 -2.23 8.97 9.69
CA ARG A 74 -1.32 9.01 10.83
C ARG A 74 0.00 9.59 10.32
N PRO A 75 0.56 10.61 10.99
CA PRO A 75 1.91 11.04 10.66
C PRO A 75 2.77 9.79 10.74
N LYS A 76 3.41 9.43 9.62
CA LYS A 76 4.40 8.36 9.65
C LYS A 76 5.40 8.79 10.72
N PRO A 77 5.62 8.01 11.80
CA PRO A 77 6.75 8.32 12.67
C PRO A 77 7.95 8.39 11.74
N SER A 78 8.61 9.55 11.72
CA SER A 78 9.91 9.75 11.10
C SER A 78 10.92 8.96 11.91
N VAL A 79 10.81 7.64 11.88
CA VAL A 79 11.91 6.78 12.26
C VAL A 79 13.04 7.23 11.33
N PRO A 80 14.24 7.56 11.87
CA PRO A 80 15.42 7.70 11.03
C PRO A 80 15.44 6.49 10.11
N VAL A 81 15.72 6.68 8.83
CA VAL A 81 15.92 5.60 7.87
C VAL A 81 17.05 4.71 8.40
N GLN A 82 16.71 3.80 9.30
CA GLN A 82 17.45 2.57 9.46
C GLN A 82 17.19 1.87 8.14
N ASN A 83 18.25 1.79 7.32
CA ASN A 83 18.29 0.94 6.14
C ASN A 83 17.40 -0.27 6.41
N PRO A 84 16.41 -0.59 5.55
CA PRO A 84 15.58 -1.75 5.80
C PRO A 84 16.53 -2.90 6.02
N ALA A 85 16.51 -3.47 7.24
CA ALA A 85 17.25 -4.67 7.55
C ALA A 85 16.98 -5.62 6.38
N PRO A 86 18.02 -6.16 5.73
CA PRO A 86 17.84 -6.88 4.48
C PRO A 86 16.76 -7.93 4.74
N LYS A 87 15.65 -7.83 4.00
CA LYS A 87 14.59 -8.85 4.06
C LYS A 87 15.29 -10.14 3.67
N GLU A 88 15.68 -10.92 4.67
CA GLU A 88 16.25 -12.24 4.46
C GLU A 88 15.08 -13.08 3.92
N ASP A 89 14.92 -13.10 2.60
CA ASP A 89 14.22 -14.16 1.88
C ASP A 89 15.04 -15.45 2.11
N TYR A 90 14.96 -16.00 3.32
CA TYR A 90 15.67 -17.20 3.68
C TYR A 90 14.88 -18.39 3.11
N ARG A 91 15.07 -18.66 1.82
CA ARG A 91 14.66 -19.95 1.25
C ARG A 91 15.66 -21.01 1.73
N ILE A 92 15.30 -21.73 2.80
CA ILE A 92 16.11 -22.83 3.31
C ILE A 92 16.05 -23.99 2.31
N PHE A 93 17.13 -24.17 1.55
CA PHE A 93 17.31 -25.40 0.78
C PHE A 93 17.83 -26.51 1.69
N LYS A 94 17.01 -27.52 1.96
CA LYS A 94 17.47 -28.78 2.55
C LYS A 94 18.22 -29.57 1.48
N ALA A 95 19.51 -29.33 1.33
CA ALA A 95 20.36 -30.20 0.53
C ALA A 95 20.53 -31.54 1.26
N LYS A 96 20.12 -32.65 0.64
CA LYS A 96 20.47 -33.99 1.12
C LYS A 96 21.99 -34.17 0.93
N GLY A 97 22.74 -34.07 2.01
CA GLY A 97 24.16 -34.45 2.05
C GLY A 97 25.15 -33.31 1.79
N ALA A 98 25.12 -32.65 0.64
CA ALA A 98 26.10 -31.58 0.32
C ALA A 98 25.51 -30.52 -0.64
N CYS A 99 25.82 -29.25 -0.39
CA CYS A 99 25.41 -28.15 -1.26
C CYS A 99 26.33 -28.08 -2.50
N PRO A 100 25.79 -28.05 -3.73
CA PRO A 100 26.60 -28.00 -4.96
C PRO A 100 27.43 -26.72 -5.09
N PHE A 101 27.06 -25.65 -4.36
CA PHE A 101 27.79 -24.38 -4.33
C PHE A 101 28.85 -24.31 -3.22
N GLY A 102 29.00 -25.37 -2.40
CA GLY A 102 29.97 -25.42 -1.29
C GLY A 102 29.83 -24.23 -0.33
N ASP A 103 30.97 -23.76 0.19
CA ASP A 103 31.03 -22.61 1.12
C ASP A 103 30.74 -21.25 0.44
N LYS A 104 30.64 -21.22 -0.89
CA LYS A 104 30.28 -20.02 -1.66
C LYS A 104 28.76 -19.86 -1.82
N CYS A 105 27.97 -20.69 -1.14
CA CYS A 105 26.52 -20.62 -1.20
C CYS A 105 26.00 -19.29 -0.66
N ARG A 106 25.09 -18.65 -1.41
CA ARG A 106 24.46 -17.37 -1.03
C ARG A 106 23.43 -17.53 0.11
N TYR A 107 23.10 -18.76 0.49
CA TYR A 107 22.06 -19.07 1.48
C TYR A 107 22.66 -19.75 2.72
N LYS A 108 22.07 -19.50 3.90
CA LYS A 108 22.53 -20.09 5.17
C LYS A 108 22.33 -21.61 5.16
N HIS A 109 23.41 -22.38 5.30
CA HIS A 109 23.34 -23.80 5.58
C HIS A 109 23.02 -24.01 7.06
N VAL A 110 21.79 -24.42 7.37
CA VAL A 110 21.46 -24.91 8.71
C VAL A 110 21.95 -26.34 8.84
N LYS A 111 23.01 -26.57 9.63
CA LYS A 111 23.42 -27.92 10.04
C LYS A 111 22.24 -28.58 10.73
N ALA A 112 21.74 -29.67 10.19
CA ALA A 112 20.76 -30.49 10.89
C ALA A 112 21.37 -30.89 12.24
N LEU A 113 20.63 -30.66 13.32
CA LEU A 113 21.02 -31.12 14.65
C LEU A 113 21.36 -32.61 14.59
N PRO A 114 22.41 -33.07 15.29
CA PRO A 114 22.74 -34.48 15.31
C PRO A 114 21.54 -35.24 15.89
N SER A 115 20.91 -36.07 15.06
CA SER A 115 19.93 -37.05 15.52
C SER A 115 20.69 -38.04 16.39
N ASN A 116 20.44 -37.96 17.68
CA ASN A 116 21.03 -38.83 18.68
C ASN A 116 20.45 -40.22 18.47
N ASN A 117 21.16 -41.09 17.74
CA ASN A 117 20.87 -42.52 17.73
C ASN A 117 22.18 -43.32 17.67
N SER A 118 22.57 -43.81 18.84
CA SER A 118 23.72 -44.68 19.08
C SER A 118 23.63 -45.97 18.27
N ARG A 119 24.76 -46.44 17.71
CA ARG A 119 25.14 -47.86 17.61
C ARG A 119 26.57 -48.02 17.08
N GLN A 120 27.45 -48.41 18.01
CA GLN A 120 28.53 -49.40 17.92
C GLN A 120 29.23 -49.58 16.55
N ASP A 121 30.56 -49.34 16.54
CA ASP A 121 31.45 -50.45 16.21
C ASP A 121 32.81 -50.31 16.91
N ALA A 122 33.25 -51.45 17.44
CA ALA A 122 34.46 -51.64 18.22
C ALA A 122 35.65 -52.00 17.32
N THR A 123 36.85 -51.97 17.95
CA THR A 123 38.19 -52.49 17.56
C THR A 123 39.20 -51.39 17.23
N LYS A 124 40.44 -51.38 17.75
CA LYS A 124 41.15 -52.17 18.76
C LYS A 124 42.47 -51.44 19.10
N ASN A 125 42.84 -51.43 20.38
CA ASN A 125 44.15 -51.04 20.92
C ASN A 125 45.34 -51.71 20.20
N GLN A 126 46.40 -50.96 19.90
CA GLN A 126 47.72 -51.02 20.59
C GLN A 126 48.70 -50.03 19.97
#